data_AF-A0A7C3ZW14-F1
#
_entry.id   AF-A0A7C3ZW14-F1
#
_cell.length_a   1.000
_cell.length_b   1.000
_cell.length_c   1.000
_cell.angle_alpha   90.00
_cell.angle_beta   90.00
_cell.angle_gamma   90.00
#
_symmetry.space_group_name_H-M   'P 1'
#
loop_
_entity.id
_entity.type
_entity.pdbx_description
1 polymer ?
#
loop_
_entity_poly.entity_id
_entity_poly.type
_entity_poly.pdbx_seq_one_letter_code
_entity_poly.pdbx_strand_id
1 'polypeptide(L)'
;MTPMEKFQDLLRELFQFDCADLDFGIYRIMNYKRAVIERFIAEDLPRAIAEELERGALAEQTQAVQALEAARKKVLEALGDDALDENGNLAEAYRNTKAGKEYLAAREVAAGARGREALEAAVYNHLY
;
A
#
# COMPACT_ATOMS: atom_id res chain seq x y z
N MET A 1 -16.74 -13.12 2.37
CA MET A 1 -15.39 -13.52 2.75
C MET A 1 -14.39 -12.61 2.06
N THR A 2 -13.82 -11.68 2.81
CA THR A 2 -12.78 -10.75 2.35
C THR A 2 -11.46 -11.51 2.12
N PRO A 3 -10.50 -10.96 1.35
CA PRO A 3 -9.17 -11.55 1.20
C PRO A 3 -8.46 -11.79 2.55
N MET A 4 -8.64 -10.86 3.50
CA MET A 4 -8.14 -11.00 4.87
C MET A 4 -8.74 -12.21 5.58
N GLU A 5 -10.06 -12.38 5.54
CA GLU A 5 -10.75 -13.52 6.16
C GLU A 5 -10.28 -14.86 5.55
N LYS A 6 -10.08 -14.91 4.23
CA LYS A 6 -9.54 -16.11 3.55
C LYS A 6 -8.14 -16.48 4.03
N PHE A 7 -7.27 -15.49 4.15
CA PHE A 7 -5.91 -15.71 4.63
C PHE A 7 -5.89 -16.12 6.11
N GLN A 8 -6.73 -15.51 6.96
CA GLN A 8 -6.88 -15.91 8.36
C GLN A 8 -7.34 -17.36 8.50
N ASP A 9 -8.28 -17.81 7.67
CA ASP A 9 -8.77 -19.19 7.71
C ASP A 9 -7.71 -20.18 7.21
N LEU A 10 -6.94 -19.83 6.18
CA LEU A 10 -5.77 -20.62 5.77
C LEU A 10 -4.76 -20.76 6.91
N LEU A 11 -4.47 -19.69 7.65
CA LEU A 11 -3.56 -19.76 8.81
C LEU A 11 -4.10 -20.68 9.89
N ARG A 12 -5.41 -20.62 10.20
CA ARG A 12 -6.04 -21.51 11.19
C ARG A 12 -5.98 -22.97 10.75
N GLU A 13 -6.14 -23.26 9.46
CA GLU A 13 -5.98 -24.60 8.89
C GLU A 13 -4.53 -25.09 9.04
N LEU A 14 -3.55 -24.26 8.66
CA LEU A 14 -2.12 -24.59 8.77
C LEU A 14 -1.67 -24.86 10.20
N PHE A 15 -2.20 -24.10 11.16
CA PHE A 15 -1.94 -24.30 12.58
C PHE A 15 -2.84 -25.37 13.22
N GLN A 16 -3.64 -26.08 12.42
CA GLN A 16 -4.50 -27.19 12.83
C GLN A 16 -5.37 -26.81 14.02
N PHE A 17 -6.07 -25.67 13.90
CA PHE A 17 -6.91 -25.18 14.98
C PHE A 17 -8.03 -26.17 15.34
N ASP A 18 -8.47 -27.00 14.40
CA ASP A 18 -9.50 -28.02 14.60
C ASP A 18 -9.02 -29.25 15.39
N CYS A 19 -7.71 -29.39 15.62
CA CYS A 19 -7.09 -30.49 16.35
C CYS A 19 -6.99 -30.25 17.88
N ALA A 20 -7.84 -29.38 18.44
CA ALA A 20 -7.73 -28.87 19.82
C ALA A 20 -7.78 -29.93 20.93
N ASP A 21 -8.38 -31.09 20.69
CA ASP A 21 -8.52 -32.16 21.68
C ASP A 21 -7.28 -33.07 21.80
N LEU A 22 -6.21 -32.80 21.05
CA LEU A 22 -4.98 -33.60 21.07
C LEU A 22 -4.00 -33.11 22.15
N ASP A 23 -3.93 -33.82 23.28
CA ASP A 23 -3.10 -33.46 24.44
C ASP A 23 -1.73 -34.17 24.52
N PHE A 24 -1.22 -34.70 23.41
CA PHE A 24 0.05 -35.43 23.37
C PHE A 24 1.09 -34.77 22.43
N GLY A 25 2.38 -34.99 22.72
CA GLY A 25 3.48 -34.53 21.85
C GLY A 25 3.48 -33.02 21.61
N ILE A 26 3.68 -32.61 20.35
CA ILE A 26 3.76 -31.20 19.94
C ILE A 26 2.44 -30.44 20.13
N TYR A 27 1.29 -31.14 20.13
CA TYR A 27 -0.04 -30.55 20.25
C TYR A 27 -0.28 -29.91 21.63
N ARG A 28 0.39 -30.42 22.68
CA ARG A 28 0.33 -29.84 24.03
C ARG A 28 0.95 -28.43 24.08
N ILE A 29 2.04 -28.22 23.33
CA ILE A 29 2.70 -26.91 23.21
C ILE A 29 1.85 -25.97 22.36
N MET A 30 1.26 -26.48 21.28
CA MET A 30 0.37 -25.73 20.41
C MET A 30 -0.91 -25.29 21.13
N ASN A 31 -1.53 -26.16 21.92
CA ASN A 31 -2.70 -25.84 22.76
C ASN A 31 -2.35 -24.77 23.82
N TYR A 32 -1.19 -24.86 24.46
CA TYR A 32 -0.74 -23.84 25.42
C TYR A 32 -0.54 -22.47 24.77
N LYS A 33 -0.10 -22.42 23.52
CA LYS A 33 0.11 -21.18 22.76
C LYS A 33 -1.06 -20.79 21.86
N ARG A 34 -2.15 -21.57 21.82
CA ARG A 34 -3.30 -21.38 20.93
C ARG A 34 -3.89 -19.99 21.04
N ALA A 35 -4.11 -19.51 22.27
CA ALA A 35 -4.63 -18.17 22.52
C ALA A 35 -3.68 -17.06 21.99
N VAL A 36 -2.37 -17.30 22.04
CA VAL A 36 -1.37 -16.37 21.49
C VAL A 36 -1.39 -16.37 19.97
N ILE A 37 -1.52 -17.55 19.35
CA ILE A 37 -1.59 -17.70 17.89
C ILE A 37 -2.91 -17.13 17.35
N GLU A 38 -4.03 -17.35 18.02
CA GLU A 38 -5.32 -16.78 17.61
C GLU A 38 -5.28 -15.25 17.66
N ARG A 39 -4.77 -14.67 18.75
CA ARG A 39 -4.59 -13.22 18.84
C ARG A 39 -3.67 -12.70 17.74
N PHE A 40 -2.62 -13.46 17.40
CA PHE A 40 -1.74 -13.08 16.31
C PHE A 40 -2.48 -13.04 14.97
N ILE A 41 -3.27 -14.07 14.64
CA ILE A 41 -4.01 -14.17 13.38
C ILE A 41 -5.13 -13.13 13.29
N ALA A 42 -5.86 -12.93 14.38
CA ALA A 42 -7.05 -12.08 14.42
C ALA A 42 -6.73 -10.58 14.56
N GLU A 43 -5.66 -10.23 15.30
CA GLU A 43 -5.39 -8.85 15.71
C GLU A 43 -4.00 -8.37 15.31
N ASP A 44 -2.94 -9.08 15.72
CA ASP A 44 -1.57 -8.56 15.58
C ASP A 44 -1.14 -8.49 14.11
N LEU A 45 -1.46 -9.52 13.32
CA LEU A 45 -1.07 -9.60 11.93
C LEU A 45 -1.82 -8.60 11.03
N PRO A 46 -3.17 -8.47 11.10
CA PRO A 46 -3.86 -7.42 10.35
C PRO A 46 -3.37 -6.01 10.69
N ARG A 47 -3.15 -5.74 11.99
CA ARG A 47 -2.62 -4.46 12.44
C ARG A 47 -1.23 -4.18 11.88
N ALA A 48 -0.31 -5.14 11.94
CA ALA A 48 1.04 -4.98 11.41
C ALA A 48 1.05 -4.73 9.89
N ILE A 49 0.20 -5.44 9.14
CA ILE A 49 0.04 -5.23 7.69
C ILE A 49 -0.51 -3.82 7.42
N ALA A 50 -1.53 -3.39 8.14
CA ALA A 50 -2.09 -2.05 7.99
C ALA A 50 -1.07 -0.95 8.31
N GLU A 51 -0.28 -1.10 9.37
CA GLU A 51 0.78 -0.14 9.74
C GLU A 51 1.88 -0.04 8.67
N GLU A 52 2.36 -1.18 8.15
CA GLU A 52 3.39 -1.17 7.11
C GLU A 52 2.86 -0.63 5.78
N LEU A 53 1.61 -0.94 5.42
CA LEU A 53 0.95 -0.35 4.26
C LEU A 53 0.78 1.17 4.41
N GLU A 54 0.43 1.66 5.59
CA GLU A 54 0.38 3.11 5.85
C GLU A 54 1.75 3.77 5.70
N ARG A 55 2.80 3.16 6.26
CA ARG A 55 4.18 3.67 6.12
C ARG A 55 4.63 3.68 4.65
N GLY A 56 4.36 2.61 3.92
CA GLY A 56 4.67 2.48 2.49
C GLY A 56 3.90 3.50 1.64
N ALA A 57 2.58 3.60 1.82
CA ALA A 57 1.74 4.55 1.11
C ALA A 57 2.14 6.01 1.42
N LEU A 58 2.50 6.32 2.66
CA LEU A 58 3.01 7.63 3.04
C LEU A 58 4.36 7.92 2.37
N ALA A 59 5.25 6.94 2.29
CA ALA A 59 6.54 7.08 1.60
C ALA A 59 6.37 7.29 0.10
N GLU A 60 5.49 6.51 -0.56
CA GLU A 60 5.15 6.67 -1.98
C GLU A 60 4.51 8.04 -2.25
N GLN A 61 3.56 8.46 -1.40
CA GLN A 61 2.94 9.77 -1.52
C GLN A 61 3.95 10.90 -1.35
N THR A 62 4.86 10.79 -0.38
CA THR A 62 5.94 11.77 -0.16
C THR A 62 6.85 11.84 -1.40
N GLN A 63 7.25 10.70 -1.96
CA GLN A 63 8.05 10.66 -3.18
C GLN A 63 7.29 11.24 -4.39
N ALA A 64 6.01 10.94 -4.53
CA ALA A 64 5.19 11.45 -5.62
C ALA A 64 5.04 12.99 -5.55
N VAL A 65 4.85 13.54 -4.34
CA VAL A 65 4.81 14.99 -4.12
C VAL A 65 6.17 15.63 -4.45
N GLN A 66 7.28 15.04 -3.99
CA GLN A 66 8.62 15.54 -4.31
C GLN A 66 8.93 15.48 -5.82
N ALA A 67 8.54 14.39 -6.48
CA ALA A 67 8.70 14.24 -7.93
C ALA A 67 7.88 15.26 -8.71
N LEU A 68 6.66 15.56 -8.26
CA LEU A 68 5.81 16.60 -8.84
C LEU A 68 6.44 17.99 -8.69
N GLU A 69 6.94 18.35 -7.51
CA GLU A 69 7.63 19.63 -7.27
C GLU A 69 8.91 19.75 -8.11
N ALA A 70 9.70 18.68 -8.23
CA ALA A 70 10.89 18.67 -9.08
C ALA A 70 10.53 18.84 -10.56
N ALA A 71 9.46 18.19 -11.04
CA ALA A 71 8.96 18.36 -12.39
C ALA A 71 8.43 19.77 -12.64
N ARG A 72 7.74 20.35 -11.66
CA ARG A 72 7.27 21.74 -11.68
C ARG A 72 8.43 22.71 -11.87
N LYS A 73 9.51 22.54 -11.09
CA LYS A 73 10.71 23.37 -11.21
C LYS A 73 11.35 23.27 -12.60
N LYS A 74 11.48 22.05 -13.15
CA LYS A 74 12.00 21.84 -14.51
C LYS A 74 11.15 22.52 -15.58
N VAL A 75 9.82 22.51 -15.42
CA VAL A 75 8.90 23.21 -16.33
C VAL A 75 9.16 24.71 -16.29
N LEU A 76 9.22 25.32 -15.10
CA LEU A 76 9.48 26.75 -14.96
C LEU A 76 10.86 27.15 -15.51
N GLU A 77 11.91 26.35 -15.24
CA GLU A 77 13.27 26.61 -15.73
C GLU A 77 13.39 26.47 -17.25
N ALA A 78 12.70 25.51 -17.88
CA ALA A 78 12.83 25.22 -19.30
C ALA A 78 11.82 25.96 -20.19
N LEU A 79 10.65 26.30 -19.66
CA LEU A 79 9.51 26.81 -20.43
C LEU A 79 9.07 28.21 -19.99
N GLY A 80 9.61 28.72 -18.87
CA GLY A 80 9.29 30.04 -18.33
C GLY A 80 8.09 30.04 -17.38
N ASP A 81 7.86 31.18 -16.73
CA ASP A 81 6.81 31.35 -15.72
C ASP A 81 5.39 31.22 -16.30
N ASP A 82 5.22 31.47 -17.61
CA ASP A 82 3.93 31.34 -18.32
C ASP A 82 3.50 29.88 -18.57
N ALA A 83 4.36 28.91 -18.22
CA ALA A 83 4.09 27.50 -18.50
C ALA A 83 3.04 26.87 -17.57
N LEU A 84 2.87 27.42 -16.36
CA LEU A 84 1.94 26.93 -15.34
C LEU A 84 0.99 28.04 -14.90
N ASP A 85 -0.30 27.73 -14.80
CA ASP A 85 -1.28 28.66 -14.21
C ASP A 85 -1.21 28.69 -12.67
N GLU A 86 -1.96 29.60 -12.04
CA GLU A 86 -2.04 29.75 -10.58
C GLU A 86 -2.52 28.47 -9.85
N ASN A 87 -3.18 27.57 -10.58
CA ASN A 87 -3.67 26.28 -10.08
C ASN A 87 -2.69 25.12 -10.37
N GLY A 88 -1.52 25.40 -10.96
CA GLY A 88 -0.53 24.39 -11.35
C GLY A 88 -0.95 23.54 -12.56
N ASN A 89 -1.85 24.02 -13.41
CA ASN A 89 -2.13 23.39 -14.69
C ASN A 89 -1.12 23.85 -15.74
N LEU A 90 -0.61 22.89 -16.50
CA LEU A 90 0.27 23.13 -17.62
C LEU A 90 -0.51 23.71 -18.80
N ALA A 91 -0.05 24.84 -19.32
CA ALA A 91 -0.66 25.46 -20.49
C ALA A 91 -0.57 24.53 -21.72
N GLU A 92 -1.62 24.53 -22.55
CA GLU A 92 -1.75 23.58 -23.68
C GLU A 92 -0.57 23.62 -24.65
N ALA A 93 -0.01 24.81 -24.87
CA ALA A 93 1.14 25.03 -25.73
C ALA A 93 2.36 24.17 -25.33
N TYR A 94 2.51 23.85 -24.04
CA TYR A 94 3.67 23.15 -23.52
C TYR A 94 3.45 21.66 -23.24
N ARG A 95 2.21 21.14 -23.40
CA ARG A 95 1.88 19.72 -23.16
C ARG A 95 2.69 18.75 -24.01
N ASN A 96 3.06 19.16 -25.22
CA ASN A 96 3.83 18.31 -26.14
C ASN A 96 5.35 18.36 -25.91
N THR A 97 5.83 19.27 -25.05
CA THR A 97 7.26 19.38 -24.72
C THR A 97 7.69 18.26 -23.78
N LYS A 98 8.99 17.96 -23.75
CA LYS A 98 9.54 16.94 -22.85
C LYS A 98 9.24 17.26 -21.37
N ALA A 99 9.51 18.49 -20.94
CA ALA A 99 9.26 18.95 -19.57
C ALA A 99 7.76 18.90 -19.21
N GLY A 100 6.88 19.29 -20.15
CA GLY A 100 5.44 19.22 -19.95
C GLY A 100 4.90 17.80 -19.78
N LYS A 101 5.38 16.85 -20.58
CA LYS A 101 5.01 15.43 -20.46
C LYS A 101 5.47 14.82 -19.13
N GLU A 102 6.70 15.12 -18.70
CA GLU A 102 7.24 14.69 -17.41
C GLU A 102 6.39 15.24 -16.24
N TYR A 103 5.95 16.50 -16.32
CA TYR A 103 5.09 17.11 -15.30
C TYR A 103 3.70 16.48 -15.23
N LEU A 104 3.06 16.25 -16.38
CA LEU A 104 1.74 15.59 -16.42
C LEU A 104 1.80 14.17 -15.87
N ALA A 105 2.84 13.40 -16.23
CA ALA A 105 3.05 12.06 -15.69
C ALA A 105 3.25 12.07 -14.17
N ALA A 106 4.09 12.98 -13.64
CA ALA A 106 4.29 13.12 -12.20
C ALA A 106 3.00 13.50 -11.46
N ARG A 107 2.16 14.34 -12.07
CA ARG A 107 0.86 14.74 -11.51
C ARG A 107 -0.15 13.60 -11.49
N GLU A 108 -0.18 12.76 -12.52
CA GLU A 108 -1.01 11.55 -12.52
C GLU A 108 -0.57 10.55 -11.45
N VAL A 109 0.74 10.35 -11.28
CA VAL A 109 1.27 9.47 -10.21
C VAL A 109 0.90 9.99 -8.82
N ALA A 110 1.04 11.31 -8.58
CA ALA A 110 0.64 11.93 -7.32
C ALA A 110 -0.88 11.84 -7.06
N ALA A 111 -1.71 11.86 -8.11
CA ALA A 111 -3.16 11.66 -8.00
C ALA A 111 -3.54 10.19 -7.78
N GLY A 112 -2.79 9.25 -8.36
CA GLY A 112 -3.03 7.81 -8.33
C GLY A 112 -2.59 7.11 -7.04
N ALA A 113 -1.70 7.70 -6.23
CA ALA A 113 -1.21 7.17 -4.95
C ALA A 113 -2.28 7.02 -3.84
N ARG A 114 -3.57 7.08 -4.17
CA ARG A 114 -4.70 7.03 -3.23
C ARG A 114 -5.29 5.63 -2.99
N GLY A 115 -4.75 4.58 -3.60
CA GLY A 115 -5.35 3.23 -3.58
C GLY A 115 -5.03 2.35 -2.38
N ARG A 116 -5.14 2.83 -1.13
CA ARG A 116 -4.83 2.05 0.10
C ARG A 116 -5.56 0.70 0.14
N GLU A 117 -6.89 0.73 -0.05
CA GLU A 117 -7.75 -0.46 0.03
C GLU A 117 -7.45 -1.46 -1.09
N ALA A 118 -7.08 -0.98 -2.28
CA ALA A 118 -6.70 -1.83 -3.41
C ALA A 118 -5.35 -2.51 -3.17
N LEU A 119 -4.39 -1.80 -2.57
CA LEU A 119 -3.08 -2.35 -2.23
C LEU A 119 -3.21 -3.42 -1.14
N GLU A 120 -4.02 -3.16 -0.11
CA GLU A 120 -4.29 -4.08 0.98
C GLU A 120 -4.95 -5.37 0.49
N ALA A 121 -6.00 -5.25 -0.33
CA ALA A 121 -6.66 -6.41 -0.93
C ALA A 121 -5.71 -7.21 -1.84
N ALA A 122 -4.82 -6.55 -2.58
CA ALA A 122 -3.82 -7.22 -3.40
C ALA A 122 -2.81 -8.02 -2.55
N VAL A 123 -2.30 -7.43 -1.45
CA VAL A 123 -1.38 -8.11 -0.54
C VAL A 123 -2.01 -9.38 0.04
N TYR A 124 -3.23 -9.29 0.57
CA TYR A 124 -3.91 -10.46 1.11
C TYR A 124 -4.18 -11.53 0.05
N ASN A 125 -4.54 -11.16 -1.18
CA ASN A 125 -4.72 -12.12 -2.27
C ASN A 125 -3.42 -12.79 -2.72
N HIS A 126 -2.25 -12.15 -2.57
CA HIS A 126 -0.96 -12.78 -2.87
C HIS A 126 -0.51 -13.75 -1.77
N LEU A 127 -1.04 -13.61 -0.56
CA LEU A 127 -0.71 -14.45 0.60
C LEU A 127 -1.62 -15.67 0.76
N TYR A 128 -2.74 -15.71 0.02
CA TYR A 128 -3.69 -16.82 -0.04
C TYR A 128 -3.52 -17.60 -1.35
#